data_AF-A0A9W5AK90-F1
#
_entry.id   AF-A0A9W5AK90-F1
#
_cell.length_a   1.000
_cell.length_b   1.000
_cell.length_c   1.000
_cell.angle_alpha   90.00
_cell.angle_beta   90.00
_cell.angle_gamma   90.00
#
_symmetry.space_group_name_H-M   'P 1'
#
loop_
_entity.id
_entity.type
_entity.pdbx_description
1 polymer ?
#
loop_
_entity_poly.entity_id
_entity_poly.type
_entity_poly.pdbx_seq_one_letter_code
_entity_poly.pdbx_strand_id
1 'polypeptide(L)'
;MELIKPLEIKIKDIDGIEQTFIISRLNAMLGREVIAKYPLSSMPKIGDYENNKDTMLKLISHTQKVLPDGTKITLNSEALINNHITDGETLMKLEYEMLKYNIGFLANGSIQKLAQKIKEALPDIATRILSQSLQSSFQKR
;
A
#
# COMPACT_ATOMS: atom_id res chain seq x y z
N MET A 1 -13.90 -4.00 -14.19
CA MET A 1 -14.66 -4.11 -12.92
C MET A 1 -15.21 -2.75 -12.60
N GLU A 2 -16.49 -2.62 -12.29
CA GLU A 2 -17.06 -1.37 -11.82
C GLU A 2 -16.60 -1.10 -10.38
N LEU A 3 -16.12 0.11 -10.11
CA LEU A 3 -15.69 0.53 -8.79
C LEU A 3 -16.90 0.75 -7.89
N ILE A 4 -16.94 0.09 -6.74
CA ILE A 4 -18.01 0.29 -5.76
C ILE A 4 -17.69 1.54 -4.94
N LYS A 5 -18.53 2.57 -5.04
CA LYS A 5 -18.35 3.87 -4.34
C LYS A 5 -16.93 4.43 -4.52
N PRO A 6 -16.56 4.83 -5.75
CA PRO A 6 -15.23 5.34 -6.03
C PRO A 6 -14.95 6.60 -5.20
N LEU A 7 -13.75 6.68 -4.62
CA LEU A 7 -13.23 7.85 -3.93
C LEU A 7 -11.93 8.29 -4.60
N GLU A 8 -11.87 9.55 -5.00
CA GLU A 8 -10.64 10.14 -5.53
C GLU A 8 -9.74 10.57 -4.38
N ILE A 9 -8.47 10.18 -4.46
CA ILE A 9 -7.42 10.53 -3.50
C ILE A 9 -6.19 11.04 -4.25
N LYS A 10 -5.45 11.90 -3.56
CA LYS A 10 -4.20 12.48 -4.06
C LYS A 10 -3.07 12.00 -3.17
N ILE A 11 -2.07 11.37 -3.77
CA ILE A 11 -0.90 10.83 -3.07
C ILE A 11 0.34 11.52 -3.65
N LYS A 12 1.21 12.00 -2.76
CA LYS A 12 2.52 12.53 -3.16
C LYS A 12 3.54 11.40 -3.17
N ASP A 13 4.29 11.29 -4.26
CA ASP A 13 5.43 10.40 -4.36
C ASP A 13 6.66 10.91 -3.59
N ILE A 14 7.75 10.15 -3.68
CA ILE A 14 9.03 10.45 -3.02
C ILE A 14 9.65 11.77 -3.52
N ASP A 15 9.38 12.15 -4.76
CA ASP A 15 9.84 13.40 -5.37
C ASP A 15 8.89 14.58 -5.09
N GLY A 16 7.80 14.31 -4.35
CA GLY A 16 6.79 15.30 -3.96
C GLY A 16 5.77 15.62 -5.05
N ILE A 17 5.75 14.87 -6.15
CA ILE A 17 4.80 15.02 -7.25
C ILE A 17 3.46 14.41 -6.84
N GLU A 18 2.39 15.18 -7.03
CA GLU A 18 1.03 14.75 -6.69
C GLU A 18 0.46 13.86 -7.79
N GLN A 19 0.14 12.62 -7.44
CA GLN A 19 -0.50 11.64 -8.31
C GLN A 19 -1.94 11.39 -7.84
N THR A 20 -2.86 11.32 -8.79
CA THR A 20 -4.29 11.12 -8.51
C THR A 20 -4.69 9.67 -8.72
N PHE A 21 -5.35 9.10 -7.72
CA PHE A 21 -5.85 7.73 -7.74
C PHE A 21 -7.33 7.70 -7.39
N ILE A 22 -8.05 6.74 -7.93
CA ILE A 22 -9.44 6.45 -7.58
C ILE A 22 -9.46 5.09 -6.90
N ILE A 23 -9.80 5.08 -5.63
CA ILE A 23 -9.94 3.87 -4.82
C ILE A 23 -11.39 3.44 -4.74
N SER A 24 -11.65 2.16 -4.49
CA SER A 24 -13.01 1.64 -4.38
C SER A 24 -13.21 0.75 -3.16
N ARG A 25 -14.48 0.50 -2.84
CA ARG A 25 -14.83 -0.45 -1.79
C ARG A 25 -14.61 -1.89 -2.26
N LEU A 26 -14.03 -2.69 -1.38
CA LEU A 26 -13.81 -4.11 -1.56
C LEU A 26 -15.10 -4.89 -1.26
N ASN A 27 -15.26 -6.00 -1.95
CA ASN A 27 -16.32 -6.97 -1.66
C ASN A 27 -16.12 -7.60 -0.27
N ALA A 28 -17.21 -7.98 0.40
CA ALA A 28 -17.17 -8.47 1.79
C ALA A 28 -16.19 -9.65 2.02
N MET A 29 -16.11 -10.58 1.07
CA MET A 29 -15.18 -11.72 1.14
C MET A 29 -13.72 -11.28 1.04
N LEU A 30 -13.42 -10.37 0.12
CA LEU A 30 -12.08 -9.83 -0.07
C LEU A 30 -11.66 -8.94 1.11
N GLY A 31 -12.57 -8.12 1.64
CA GLY A 31 -12.33 -7.34 2.84
C GLY A 31 -12.00 -8.20 4.06
N ARG A 32 -12.70 -9.33 4.24
CA ARG A 32 -12.38 -10.30 5.31
C ARG A 32 -11.02 -10.96 5.12
N GLU A 33 -10.67 -11.34 3.88
CA GLU A 33 -9.35 -11.89 3.54
C GLU A 33 -8.23 -10.90 3.88
N VAL A 34 -8.40 -9.64 3.48
CA VAL A 34 -7.46 -8.55 3.78
C VAL A 34 -7.32 -8.34 5.28
N ILE A 35 -8.41 -8.26 6.05
CA ILE A 35 -8.36 -8.10 7.52
C ILE A 35 -7.63 -9.27 8.19
N ALA A 36 -7.82 -10.49 7.69
CA ALA A 36 -7.18 -11.69 8.25
C ALA A 36 -5.68 -11.74 7.96
N LYS A 37 -5.26 -11.30 6.76
CA LYS A 37 -3.86 -11.34 6.30
C LYS A 37 -3.06 -10.09 6.65
N TYR A 38 -3.74 -8.98 6.92
CA TYR A 38 -3.16 -7.74 7.45
C TYR A 38 -3.62 -7.49 8.89
N PRO A 39 -3.24 -8.32 9.89
CA PRO A 39 -3.44 -7.97 11.27
C PRO A 39 -2.75 -6.63 11.58
N LEU A 40 -3.46 -5.74 12.28
CA LEU A 40 -2.97 -4.42 12.73
C LEU A 40 -1.69 -4.48 13.60
N SER A 41 -1.16 -5.68 13.88
CA SER A 41 -0.03 -5.96 14.76
C SER A 41 1.23 -6.46 14.05
N SER A 42 1.21 -6.72 12.74
CA SER A 42 2.35 -7.35 12.04
C SER A 42 3.00 -6.41 11.05
N MET A 43 4.04 -5.72 11.52
CA MET A 43 5.22 -5.40 10.71
C MET A 43 5.53 -6.63 9.81
N PRO A 44 5.72 -6.48 8.50
CA PRO A 44 5.94 -7.62 7.62
C PRO A 44 7.13 -8.42 8.16
N LYS A 45 6.85 -9.61 8.68
CA LYS A 45 7.92 -10.55 9.04
C LYS A 45 8.59 -10.90 7.72
N ILE A 46 9.90 -10.64 7.63
CA ILE A 46 10.76 -11.01 6.50
C ILE A 46 10.66 -12.54 6.36
N GLY A 47 9.76 -13.03 5.51
CA GLY A 47 9.37 -14.43 5.42
C GLY A 47 7.95 -14.67 4.89
N ASP A 48 6.99 -13.78 5.18
CA ASP A 48 5.60 -13.89 4.71
C ASP A 48 5.29 -12.97 3.50
N TYR A 49 6.33 -12.42 2.88
CA TYR A 49 6.20 -11.42 1.81
C TYR A 49 5.47 -11.98 0.57
N GLU A 50 5.78 -13.22 0.18
CA GLU A 50 5.11 -13.86 -0.96
C GLU A 50 3.62 -14.12 -0.69
N ASN A 51 3.28 -14.54 0.52
CA ASN A 51 1.89 -14.75 0.94
C ASN A 51 1.08 -13.44 0.97
N ASN A 52 1.75 -12.33 1.29
CA ASN A 52 1.11 -11.02 1.34
C ASN A 52 0.97 -10.37 -0.05
N LYS A 53 1.88 -10.66 -0.99
CA LYS A 53 1.89 -10.09 -2.34
C LYS A 53 0.60 -10.34 -3.12
N ASP A 54 0.05 -11.56 -3.08
CA ASP A 54 -1.22 -11.89 -3.76
C ASP A 54 -2.39 -11.05 -3.22
N THR A 55 -2.41 -10.85 -1.90
CA THR A 55 -3.47 -10.07 -1.22
C THR A 55 -3.33 -8.58 -1.52
N MET A 56 -2.11 -8.07 -1.53
CA MET A 56 -1.77 -6.72 -1.96
C MET A 56 -2.23 -6.49 -3.41
N LEU A 57 -1.89 -7.39 -4.34
CA LEU A 57 -2.30 -7.29 -5.75
C LEU A 57 -3.83 -7.28 -5.89
N LYS A 58 -4.54 -8.16 -5.18
CA LYS A 58 -6.01 -8.16 -5.15
C LYS A 58 -6.57 -6.84 -4.62
N LEU A 59 -5.97 -6.27 -3.58
CA LEU A 59 -6.39 -4.99 -3.02
C LEU A 59 -6.16 -3.85 -4.01
N ILE A 60 -4.97 -3.73 -4.59
CA ILE A 60 -4.62 -2.67 -5.55
C ILE A 60 -5.37 -2.84 -6.88
N SER A 61 -5.79 -4.05 -7.26
CA SER A 61 -6.62 -4.27 -8.45
C SER A 61 -7.96 -3.53 -8.45
N HIS A 62 -8.42 -3.12 -7.25
CA HIS A 62 -9.62 -2.31 -7.05
C HIS A 62 -9.33 -0.81 -7.04
N THR A 63 -8.20 -0.39 -7.60
CA THR A 63 -7.78 1.01 -7.73
C THR A 63 -7.52 1.39 -9.18
N GLN A 64 -7.70 2.67 -9.49
CA GLN A 64 -7.38 3.24 -10.79
C GLN A 64 -6.40 4.40 -10.62
N LYS A 65 -5.40 4.47 -11.50
CA LYS A 65 -4.58 5.68 -11.65
C LYS A 65 -5.25 6.61 -12.66
N VAL A 66 -5.26 7.90 -12.35
CA VAL A 66 -5.62 8.95 -13.31
C VAL A 66 -4.33 9.49 -13.93
N LEU A 67 -4.20 9.35 -15.24
CA LEU A 67 -3.08 9.87 -16.01
C LEU A 67 -3.22 11.38 -16.26
N PRO A 68 -2.14 12.09 -16.65
CA PRO A 68 -2.19 13.52 -16.92
C PRO A 68 -3.16 13.94 -18.03
N ASP A 69 -3.46 13.03 -18.95
CA ASP A 69 -4.44 13.19 -20.04
C ASP A 69 -5.89 12.94 -19.59
N GLY A 70 -6.12 12.63 -18.31
CA GLY A 70 -7.41 12.27 -17.74
C GLY A 70 -7.82 10.80 -17.94
N THR A 71 -7.00 10.00 -18.63
CA THR A 71 -7.24 8.58 -18.84
C THR A 71 -7.16 7.82 -17.51
N LYS A 72 -8.12 6.93 -17.26
CA LYS A 72 -8.19 6.12 -16.05
C LYS A 72 -7.72 4.70 -16.34
N ILE A 73 -6.67 4.26 -15.65
CA ILE A 73 -6.11 2.92 -15.81
C ILE A 73 -6.32 2.13 -14.53
N THR A 74 -6.99 0.99 -14.61
CA THR A 74 -7.13 0.07 -13.48
C THR A 74 -5.82 -0.68 -13.24
N LEU A 75 -5.31 -0.63 -12.01
CA LEU A 75 -4.05 -1.26 -11.60
C LEU A 75 -4.26 -2.75 -11.26
N ASN A 76 -4.75 -3.54 -12.22
CA ASN A 76 -5.17 -4.93 -12.01
C ASN A 76 -4.06 -5.98 -12.22
N SER A 77 -2.84 -5.55 -12.53
CA SER A 77 -1.71 -6.46 -12.74
C SER A 77 -0.43 -5.85 -12.17
N GLU A 78 0.52 -6.71 -11.81
CA GLU A 78 1.84 -6.29 -11.33
C GLU A 78 2.57 -5.44 -12.37
N ALA A 79 2.45 -5.75 -13.67
CA ALA A 79 3.05 -4.96 -14.74
C ALA A 79 2.47 -3.53 -14.78
N LEU A 80 1.15 -3.37 -14.64
CA LEU A 80 0.53 -2.05 -14.60
C LEU A 80 0.90 -1.27 -13.34
N ILE A 81 0.99 -1.94 -12.19
CA ILE A 81 1.46 -1.32 -10.94
C ILE A 81 2.90 -0.83 -11.12
N ASN A 82 3.81 -1.68 -11.60
CA ASN A 82 5.21 -1.31 -11.78
C ASN A 82 5.41 -0.20 -12.82
N ASN A 83 4.58 -0.16 -13.87
CA ASN A 83 4.66 0.88 -14.90
C ASN A 83 4.10 2.23 -14.44
N HIS A 84 3.17 2.22 -13.48
CA HIS A 84 2.42 3.40 -13.10
C HIS A 84 2.70 3.88 -11.67
N ILE A 85 3.33 3.07 -10.83
CA ILE A 85 3.78 3.44 -9.49
C ILE A 85 5.28 3.21 -9.46
N THR A 86 6.03 4.32 -9.53
CA THR A 86 7.48 4.32 -9.72
C THR A 86 8.25 4.14 -8.40
N ASP A 87 7.57 4.19 -7.26
CA ASP A 87 8.18 4.11 -5.95
C ASP A 87 7.33 3.30 -4.94
N GLY A 88 8.03 2.63 -4.02
CA GLY A 88 7.40 1.80 -3.00
C GLY A 88 6.63 2.60 -1.94
N GLU A 89 6.97 3.87 -1.73
CA GLU A 89 6.30 4.72 -0.74
C GLU A 89 4.88 5.08 -1.19
N THR A 90 4.70 5.44 -2.46
CA THR A 90 3.40 5.67 -3.10
C THR A 90 2.54 4.42 -3.06
N LEU A 91 3.12 3.25 -3.33
CA LEU A 91 2.39 1.97 -3.23
C LEU A 91 1.88 1.73 -1.81
N MET A 92 2.73 1.93 -0.79
CA MET A 92 2.35 1.77 0.62
C MET A 92 1.30 2.79 1.06
N LYS A 93 1.39 4.05 0.61
CA LYS A 93 0.38 5.09 0.89
C LYS A 93 -0.96 4.74 0.26
N LEU A 94 -0.96 4.23 -0.98
CA LEU A 94 -2.17 3.81 -1.68
C LEU A 94 -2.83 2.62 -0.99
N GLU A 95 -2.03 1.64 -0.59
CA GLU A 95 -2.48 0.48 0.20
C GLU A 95 -3.10 0.94 1.52
N TYR A 96 -2.46 1.87 2.24
CA TYR A 96 -2.98 2.42 3.49
C TYR A 96 -4.33 3.12 3.32
N GLU A 97 -4.49 3.97 2.31
CA GLU A 97 -5.77 4.65 2.05
C GLU A 97 -6.87 3.66 1.64
N MET A 98 -6.53 2.61 0.89
CA MET A 98 -7.45 1.51 0.59
C MET A 98 -7.90 0.77 1.86
N LEU A 99 -6.98 0.44 2.76
CA LEU A 99 -7.30 -0.20 4.04
C LEU A 99 -8.19 0.72 4.89
N LYS A 100 -7.84 2.00 5.01
CA LYS A 100 -8.60 2.99 5.78
C LYS A 100 -10.02 3.18 5.26
N TYR A 101 -10.20 3.25 3.94
CA TYR A 101 -11.52 3.42 3.32
C TYR A 101 -12.41 2.18 3.49
N ASN A 102 -11.82 0.99 3.47
CA ASN A 102 -12.55 -0.29 3.50
C ASN A 102 -12.77 -0.87 4.89
N ILE A 103 -11.83 -0.61 5.80
CA ILE A 103 -11.77 -1.23 7.13
C ILE A 103 -12.22 -0.22 8.21
N GLY A 104 -12.90 0.86 7.81
CA GLY A 104 -13.44 1.89 8.71
C GLY A 104 -14.27 1.35 9.90
N PHE A 105 -14.73 0.11 9.86
CA PHE A 105 -15.39 -0.58 10.99
C PHE A 105 -14.45 -0.90 12.18
N LEU A 106 -13.13 -1.07 11.96
CA LEU A 106 -12.11 -1.19 13.04
C LEU A 106 -11.58 0.19 13.50
N ALA A 107 -12.07 1.29 12.91
CA ALA A 107 -11.53 2.63 13.12
C ALA A 107 -11.78 3.23 14.50
N ASN A 108 -12.70 2.69 15.31
CA ASN A 108 -12.97 3.31 16.62
C ASN A 108 -11.94 2.98 17.71
N GLY A 109 -10.89 2.19 17.44
CA GLY A 109 -9.82 2.03 18.44
C GLY A 109 -8.54 1.31 18.01
N SER A 110 -8.54 0.57 16.90
CA SER A 110 -7.40 -0.28 16.52
C SER A 110 -6.62 0.23 15.29
N ILE A 111 -7.25 0.98 14.39
CA ILE A 111 -6.55 1.64 13.25
C ILE A 111 -5.71 2.84 13.70
N GLN A 112 -6.13 3.59 14.72
CA GLN A 112 -5.30 4.66 15.29
C GLN A 112 -3.98 4.11 15.86
N LYS A 113 -4.05 2.94 16.52
CA LYS A 113 -2.85 2.22 17.00
C LYS A 113 -1.97 1.70 15.86
N LEU A 114 -2.56 1.27 14.74
CA LEU A 114 -1.79 0.91 13.54
C LEU A 114 -1.12 2.13 12.89
N ALA A 115 -1.86 3.23 12.69
CA ALA A 115 -1.34 4.46 12.11
C ALA A 115 -0.18 5.02 12.94
N GLN A 116 -0.30 4.95 14.27
CA GLN A 116 0.77 5.31 15.19
C GLN A 116 1.98 4.39 15.06
N LYS A 117 1.78 3.06 15.00
CA LYS A 117 2.87 2.10 14.78
C LYS A 117 3.58 2.25 13.42
N ILE A 118 2.85 2.58 12.36
CA ILE A 118 3.45 2.85 11.03
C ILE A 118 4.31 4.11 11.11
N LYS A 119 3.80 5.17 11.74
CA LYS A 119 4.54 6.42 11.95
C LYS A 119 5.80 6.22 12.81
N GLU A 120 5.74 5.35 13.80
CA GLU A 120 6.88 4.98 14.67
C GLU A 120 7.88 4.05 13.98
N ALA A 121 7.45 3.20 13.04
CA ALA A 121 8.33 2.27 12.31
C ALA A 121 9.01 2.89 11.07
N LEU A 122 8.48 3.98 10.53
CA LEU A 122 9.04 4.70 9.37
C LEU A 122 10.53 5.11 9.55
N PRO A 123 10.95 5.68 10.69
CA PRO A 123 12.36 6.01 10.94
C PRO A 123 13.26 4.77 11.03
N ASP A 124 12.77 3.70 11.66
CA ASP A 124 13.52 2.46 11.86
C ASP A 124 13.73 1.67 10.56
N ILE A 125 12.75 1.69 9.66
CA ILE A 125 12.85 1.02 8.35
C ILE A 125 13.87 1.75 7.47
N ALA A 126 13.85 3.08 7.43
CA ALA A 126 14.87 3.87 6.72
C ALA A 126 16.29 3.60 7.27
N THR A 127 16.42 3.52 8.59
CA THR A 127 17.71 3.26 9.26
C THR A 127 18.21 1.83 9.03
N ARG A 128 17.30 0.84 8.98
CA ARG A 128 17.65 -0.56 8.68
C ARG A 128 18.04 -0.77 7.23
N ILE A 129 17.36 -0.12 6.28
CA ILE A 129 17.74 -0.19 4.85
C ILE A 129 19.12 0.43 4.63
N LEU A 130 19.41 1.57 5.27
CA LEU A 130 20.73 2.20 5.23
C LEU A 130 21.81 1.32 5.88
N SER A 131 21.53 0.73 7.05
CA SER A 131 22.49 -0.14 7.75
C SER A 131 22.77 -1.46 7.02
N GLN A 132 21.76 -2.05 6.38
CA GLN A 132 21.93 -3.24 5.55
C GLN A 132 22.71 -2.94 4.27
N SER A 133 22.47 -1.78 3.64
CA SER A 133 23.24 -1.34 2.47
C SER A 133 24.73 -1.14 2.81
N LEU A 134 25.03 -0.57 3.99
CA LEU A 134 26.39 -0.43 4.49
C LEU A 134 27.03 -1.79 4.79
N GLN A 135 26.39 -2.69 5.52
CA GLN A 135 26.94 -4.02 5.83
C GLN A 135 27.20 -4.86 4.57
N SER A 136 26.30 -4.80 3.58
CA SER A 136 26.49 -5.51 2.30
C SER A 136 27.68 -4.98 1.49
N SER A 137 28.05 -3.70 1.66
CA SER A 137 29.23 -3.09 1.03
C SER A 137 30.56 -3.48 1.72
N PHE A 138 30.54 -3.76 3.03
CA PHE A 138 31.72 -4.19 3.79
C PHE A 138 32.03 -5.68 3.63
N GLN A 139 31.04 -6.53 3.28
CA GLN A 139 31.26 -7.96 3.03
C GLN A 139 31.82 -8.29 1.63
N LYS A 140 32.07 -7.29 0.78
CA LYS A 140 32.61 -7.45 -0.58
C LYS A 140 34.08 -7.03 -0.74
N ARG A 141 34.85 -6.93 0.35
CA ARG A 141 36.30 -6.67 0.30
C ARG A 141 37.12 -7.85 0.78
#